data_AF-A0A3D5Y568-F1
#
_entry.id   AF-A0A3D5Y568-F1
#
_cell.length_a   1.000
_cell.length_b   1.000
_cell.length_c   1.000
_cell.angle_alpha   90.00
_cell.angle_beta   90.00
_cell.angle_gamma   90.00
#
_symmetry.space_group_name_H-M   'P 1'
#
loop_
_entity.id
_entity.type
_entity.pdbx_description
1 polymer ?
#
loop_
_entity_poly.entity_id
_entity_poly.type
_entity_poly.pdbx_seq_one_letter_code
_entity_poly.pdbx_strand_id
1 'polypeptide(L)'
;PARVLMQDFTGVPAVVDLAAMREAMRSLGGEPELINPLSPADLVIDHSVMVDYFGSADALERNAELEYTRNGERYAFLRWGQSAFSNFRVVPPATGIVHQVNIEYLASVVFSREVAGVTRAYPDTVVGTDSHTTMVNGLGVLGWGVGGIEAEAAML
;
A
#
# COMPACT_ATOMS: atom_id res chain seq x y z
N PRO A 1 -13.02 -5.99 2.06
CA PRO A 1 -12.13 -6.87 1.27
C PRO A 1 -11.18 -7.61 2.23
N ALA A 2 -10.41 -8.59 1.77
CA ALA A 2 -9.43 -9.28 2.61
C ALA A 2 -8.19 -8.40 2.88
N ARG A 3 -7.86 -7.50 1.94
CA ARG A 3 -6.75 -6.56 2.02
C ARG A 3 -6.97 -5.34 1.11
N VAL A 4 -6.12 -4.33 1.28
CA VAL A 4 -6.06 -3.11 0.46
C VAL A 4 -4.67 -2.99 -0.18
N LEU A 5 -4.61 -2.55 -1.44
CA LEU A 5 -3.37 -2.32 -2.18
C LEU A 5 -3.27 -0.85 -2.64
N MET A 6 -2.13 -0.22 -2.43
CA MET A 6 -1.91 1.18 -2.78
C MET A 6 -0.61 1.35 -3.55
N GLN A 7 -0.57 2.39 -4.38
CA GLN A 7 0.65 2.91 -4.99
C GLN A 7 0.98 4.29 -4.40
N ASP A 8 2.21 4.79 -4.56
CA ASP A 8 2.72 5.94 -3.81
C ASP A 8 2.02 7.29 -4.09
N PHE A 9 1.46 7.55 -5.26
CA PHE A 9 0.71 8.78 -5.55
C PHE A 9 -0.64 8.87 -4.83
N THR A 10 -1.33 7.75 -4.64
CA THR A 10 -2.62 7.72 -3.94
C THR A 10 -2.49 7.27 -2.48
N GLY A 11 -1.46 6.47 -2.17
CA GLY A 11 -1.18 5.98 -0.84
C GLY A 11 -0.57 7.02 0.09
N VAL A 12 0.20 7.99 -0.42
CA VAL A 12 0.70 9.10 0.41
C VAL A 12 -0.45 9.95 0.95
N PRO A 13 -1.40 10.45 0.12
CA PRO A 13 -2.62 11.09 0.63
C PRO A 13 -3.36 10.25 1.66
N ALA A 14 -3.55 8.95 1.42
CA ALA A 14 -4.25 8.08 2.38
C ALA A 14 -3.53 8.01 3.75
N VAL A 15 -2.19 7.95 3.78
CA VAL A 15 -1.43 7.98 5.04
C VAL A 15 -1.51 9.35 5.71
N VAL A 16 -1.56 10.44 4.95
CA VAL A 16 -1.83 11.79 5.48
C VAL A 16 -3.22 11.85 6.12
N ASP A 17 -4.24 11.29 5.47
CA ASP A 17 -5.61 11.29 5.97
C ASP A 17 -5.74 10.45 7.25
N LEU A 18 -5.08 9.28 7.33
CA LEU A 18 -4.98 8.51 8.56
C LEU A 18 -4.30 9.32 9.69
N ALA A 19 -3.22 10.05 9.39
CA ALA A 19 -2.54 10.88 10.37
C ALA A 19 -3.42 12.04 10.86
N ALA A 20 -4.12 12.71 9.94
CA ALA A 20 -5.07 13.79 10.25
C ALA A 20 -6.26 13.28 11.08
N MET A 21 -6.78 12.09 10.77
CA MET A 21 -7.84 11.45 11.55
C MET A 21 -7.39 11.10 12.96
N ARG A 22 -6.13 10.69 13.17
CA ARG A 22 -5.56 10.49 14.52
C ARG A 22 -5.53 11.79 15.34
N GLU A 23 -5.13 12.89 14.71
CA GLU A 23 -5.14 14.20 15.36
C GLU A 23 -6.57 14.65 15.69
N ALA A 24 -7.51 14.49 14.75
CA ALA A 24 -8.92 14.80 14.97
C ALA A 24 -9.52 13.95 16.10
N MET A 25 -9.29 12.64 16.11
CA MET A 25 -9.74 11.73 17.17
C MET A 25 -9.24 12.18 18.54
N ARG A 26 -7.96 12.57 18.64
CA ARG A 26 -7.38 13.13 19.87
C ARG A 26 -8.08 14.40 20.31
N SER A 27 -8.33 15.33 19.38
CA SER A 27 -8.98 16.62 19.69
C SER A 27 -10.42 16.45 20.21
N LEU A 28 -11.10 15.38 19.78
CA LEU A 28 -12.45 15.02 20.22
C LEU A 28 -12.46 14.21 21.53
N GLY A 29 -11.29 13.94 22.12
CA GLY A 29 -11.13 13.16 23.36
C GLY A 29 -11.24 11.65 23.18
N GLY A 30 -11.17 11.16 21.93
CA GLY A 30 -11.13 9.73 21.62
C GLY A 30 -9.71 9.16 21.62
N GLU A 31 -9.61 7.84 21.40
CA GLU A 31 -8.35 7.10 21.34
C GLU A 31 -7.79 7.08 19.90
N PRO A 32 -6.66 7.76 19.60
CA PRO A 32 -6.14 7.86 18.24
C PRO A 32 -5.72 6.51 17.64
N GLU A 33 -5.30 5.56 18.46
CA GLU A 33 -4.87 4.24 17.99
C GLU A 33 -6.01 3.42 17.37
N LEU A 34 -7.27 3.79 17.60
CA LEU A 34 -8.41 3.21 16.89
C LEU A 34 -8.42 3.56 15.40
N ILE A 35 -7.76 4.65 15.00
CA ILE A 35 -7.50 4.96 13.59
C ILE A 35 -6.30 4.13 13.15
N ASN A 36 -6.59 2.94 12.67
CA ASN A 36 -5.61 1.99 12.18
C ASN A 36 -6.23 1.04 11.14
N PRO A 37 -5.49 0.60 10.10
CA PRO A 37 -5.96 -0.45 9.20
C PRO A 37 -6.39 -1.74 9.93
N LEU A 38 -7.66 -2.12 9.79
CA LEU A 38 -8.26 -3.36 10.29
C LEU A 38 -7.91 -4.57 9.42
N SER A 39 -7.63 -4.33 8.14
CA SER A 39 -7.16 -5.34 7.19
C SER A 39 -5.74 -5.02 6.73
N PRO A 40 -4.96 -6.02 6.28
CA PRO A 40 -3.66 -5.78 5.67
C PRO A 40 -3.74 -4.74 4.56
N ALA A 41 -2.84 -3.76 4.61
CA ALA A 41 -2.70 -2.70 3.65
C ALA A 41 -1.26 -2.66 3.14
N ASP A 42 -1.09 -2.87 1.84
CA ASP A 42 0.21 -2.88 1.17
C ASP A 42 0.34 -1.62 0.31
N LEU A 43 1.41 -0.85 0.48
CA LEU A 43 1.76 0.27 -0.37
C LEU A 43 3.03 -0.05 -1.15
N VAL A 44 2.99 0.02 -2.48
CA VAL A 44 4.15 -0.15 -3.35
C VAL A 44 4.60 1.20 -3.89
N ILE A 45 5.91 1.47 -3.81
CA ILE A 45 6.50 2.68 -4.39
C ILE A 45 7.00 2.35 -5.80
N ASP A 46 6.27 2.83 -6.81
CA ASP A 46 6.56 2.53 -8.22
C ASP A 46 6.24 3.68 -9.19
N HIS A 47 5.54 4.73 -8.76
CA HIS A 47 5.19 5.91 -9.58
C HIS A 47 6.18 7.08 -9.44
N SER A 48 7.30 6.84 -8.76
CA SER A 48 8.31 7.84 -8.40
C SER A 48 9.50 7.92 -9.36
N VAL A 49 9.87 6.79 -9.98
CA VAL A 49 11.01 6.69 -10.88
C VAL A 49 10.69 7.37 -12.21
N MET A 50 11.63 8.16 -12.70
CA MET A 50 11.60 8.75 -14.04
C MET A 50 12.80 8.25 -14.85
N VAL A 51 12.63 8.18 -16.17
CA VAL A 51 13.71 7.83 -17.09
C VAL A 51 14.47 9.11 -17.49
N ASP A 52 15.35 9.59 -16.61
CA ASP A 52 16.23 10.74 -16.88
C ASP A 52 17.46 10.32 -17.72
N TYR A 53 17.98 9.12 -17.45
CA TYR A 53 19.06 8.49 -18.17
C TYR A 53 18.59 7.19 -18.83
N PHE A 54 19.06 6.93 -20.05
CA PHE A 54 18.74 5.73 -20.82
C PHE A 54 19.90 5.33 -21.74
N GLY A 55 19.94 4.06 -22.13
CA GLY A 55 20.90 3.57 -23.13
C GLY A 55 22.34 3.39 -22.65
N SER A 56 22.59 3.46 -21.34
CA SER A 56 23.91 3.24 -20.74
C SER A 56 23.84 2.23 -19.58
N ALA A 57 24.97 1.59 -19.27
CA ALA A 57 25.04 0.56 -18.22
C ALA A 57 24.77 1.12 -16.81
N ASP A 58 25.03 2.41 -16.59
CA ASP A 58 24.82 3.16 -15.34
C ASP A 58 23.44 3.83 -15.25
N ALA A 59 22.58 3.69 -16.28
CA ALA A 59 21.31 4.42 -16.33
C ALA A 59 20.36 4.08 -15.16
N LEU A 60 20.27 2.81 -14.78
CA LEU A 60 19.42 2.35 -13.67
C LEU A 60 19.85 2.97 -12.34
N GLU A 61 21.14 2.91 -12.03
CA GLU A 61 21.73 3.46 -10.80
C GLU A 61 21.47 4.97 -10.71
N ARG A 62 21.77 5.71 -11.79
CA ARG A 62 21.59 7.17 -11.81
C ARG A 62 20.13 7.60 -11.70
N ASN A 63 19.20 6.87 -12.31
CA ASN A 63 17.78 7.15 -12.17
C ASN A 63 17.31 6.89 -10.73
N ALA A 64 17.79 5.82 -10.09
CA ALA A 64 17.47 5.52 -8.69
C ALA A 64 18.03 6.58 -7.73
N GLU A 65 19.26 7.06 -7.94
CA GLU A 65 19.85 8.15 -7.15
C GLU A 65 19.03 9.46 -7.25
N LEU A 66 18.64 9.82 -8.48
CA LEU A 66 17.79 11.00 -8.71
C LEU A 66 16.42 10.86 -8.08
N GLU A 67 15.80 9.68 -8.20
CA GLU A 67 14.53 9.36 -7.57
C GLU A 67 14.59 9.57 -6.05
N TYR A 68 15.60 9.01 -5.37
CA TYR A 68 15.79 9.20 -3.93
C TYR A 68 15.99 10.66 -3.55
N THR A 69 16.77 11.40 -4.34
CA THR A 69 17.01 12.82 -4.10
C THR A 69 15.73 13.65 -4.22
N ARG A 70 14.87 13.33 -5.19
CA ARG A 70 13.60 14.05 -5.43
C ARG A 70 12.50 13.70 -4.44
N ASN A 71 12.51 12.49 -3.88
CA ASN A 71 11.40 11.94 -3.11
C ASN A 71 11.73 11.69 -1.63
N GLY A 72 12.87 12.17 -1.13
CA GLY A 72 13.35 11.88 0.22
C GLY A 72 12.33 12.12 1.34
N GLU A 73 11.62 13.26 1.31
CA GLU A 73 10.57 13.57 2.31
C GLU A 73 9.40 12.58 2.23
N ARG A 74 8.94 12.28 1.02
CA ARG A 74 7.85 11.34 0.77
C ARG A 74 8.18 9.93 1.27
N TYR A 75 9.42 9.48 1.07
CA TYR A 75 9.87 8.18 1.56
C TYR A 75 10.06 8.17 3.08
N ALA A 76 10.55 9.26 3.67
CA ALA A 76 10.61 9.40 5.12
C ALA A 76 9.20 9.33 5.74
N PHE A 77 8.22 9.99 5.12
CA PHE A 77 6.83 9.97 5.57
C PHE A 77 6.20 8.57 5.46
N LEU A 78 6.40 7.87 4.34
CA LEU A 78 5.90 6.49 4.19
C LEU A 78 6.57 5.51 5.16
N ARG A 79 7.87 5.66 5.41
CA ARG A 79 8.57 4.87 6.43
C ARG A 79 8.05 5.14 7.84
N TRP A 80 7.74 6.39 8.16
CA TRP A 80 7.05 6.72 9.40
C TRP A 80 5.69 6.01 9.46
N GLY A 81 4.89 6.08 8.39
CA GLY A 81 3.59 5.40 8.30
C GLY A 81 3.68 3.91 8.59
N GLN A 82 4.66 3.21 8.01
CA GLN A 82 4.90 1.78 8.28
C GLN A 82 5.15 1.48 9.76
N SER A 83 5.79 2.39 10.48
CA SER A 83 6.02 2.23 11.93
C SER A 83 4.85 2.70 12.79
N ALA A 84 4.02 3.60 12.27
CA ALA A 84 2.94 4.24 13.02
C ALA A 84 1.62 3.45 12.98
N PHE A 85 1.40 2.66 11.92
CA PHE A 85 0.17 1.88 11.72
C PHE A 85 0.47 0.37 11.70
N SER A 86 -0.30 -0.40 12.46
CA SER A 86 -0.29 -1.85 12.38
C SER A 86 -1.03 -2.33 11.12
N ASN A 87 -0.69 -3.51 10.62
CA ASN A 87 -1.19 -4.07 9.35
C ASN A 87 -0.84 -3.25 8.10
N PHE A 88 0.07 -2.29 8.20
CA PHE A 88 0.52 -1.49 7.08
C PHE A 88 1.96 -1.86 6.68
N ARG A 89 2.17 -2.17 5.39
CA ARG A 89 3.47 -2.56 4.83
C ARG A 89 3.79 -1.67 3.63
N VAL A 90 5.03 -1.21 3.55
CA VAL A 90 5.56 -0.44 2.43
C VAL A 90 6.61 -1.27 1.70
N VAL A 91 6.39 -1.49 0.40
CA VAL A 91 7.38 -2.06 -0.51
C VAL A 91 8.25 -0.91 -1.05
N PRO A 92 9.58 -0.98 -0.87
CA PRO A 92 10.48 0.11 -1.24
C PRO A 92 10.57 0.32 -2.76
N PRO A 93 11.07 1.48 -3.21
CA PRO A 93 11.29 1.76 -4.63
C PRO A 93 12.25 0.76 -5.27
N ALA A 94 12.24 0.70 -6.61
CA ALA A 94 13.07 -0.20 -7.43
C ALA A 94 12.86 -1.71 -7.17
N THR A 95 11.76 -2.10 -6.49
CA THR A 95 11.39 -3.51 -6.30
C THR A 95 10.57 -4.07 -7.47
N GLY A 96 9.81 -3.21 -8.15
CA GLY A 96 8.92 -3.58 -9.24
C GLY A 96 7.71 -2.64 -9.29
N ILE A 97 6.76 -2.95 -10.18
CA ILE A 97 5.48 -2.23 -10.28
C ILE A 97 4.40 -2.89 -9.42
N VAL A 98 3.48 -2.10 -8.88
CA VAL A 98 2.48 -2.47 -7.87
C VAL A 98 1.74 -3.77 -8.21
N HIS A 99 1.32 -3.94 -9.47
CA HIS A 99 0.54 -5.12 -9.88
C HIS A 99 1.42 -6.35 -10.13
N GLN A 100 2.65 -6.18 -10.60
CA GLN A 100 3.60 -7.29 -10.75
C GLN A 100 4.03 -7.81 -9.37
N VAL A 101 4.40 -6.91 -8.45
CA VAL A 101 4.72 -7.27 -7.07
C VAL A 101 3.50 -7.92 -6.39
N ASN A 102 2.29 -7.45 -6.68
CA ASN A 102 1.07 -8.07 -6.17
C ASN A 102 0.93 -9.52 -6.61
N ILE A 103 1.04 -9.83 -7.90
CA ILE A 103 0.86 -11.21 -8.39
C ILE A 103 2.03 -12.13 -8.05
N GLU A 104 3.26 -11.62 -7.95
CA GLU A 104 4.46 -12.42 -7.68
C GLU A 104 4.72 -12.63 -6.19
N TYR A 105 4.25 -11.74 -5.32
CA TYR A 105 4.64 -11.73 -3.90
C TYR A 105 3.51 -11.44 -2.90
N LEU A 106 2.61 -10.49 -3.16
CA LEU A 106 1.63 -10.06 -2.14
C LEU A 106 0.33 -10.88 -2.13
N ALA A 107 -0.09 -11.43 -3.27
CA ALA A 107 -1.34 -12.17 -3.39
C ALA A 107 -1.23 -13.55 -2.72
N SER A 108 -2.09 -13.79 -1.74
CA SER A 108 -2.10 -15.06 -0.99
C SER A 108 -2.96 -16.13 -1.67
N VAL A 109 -3.90 -15.73 -2.54
CA VAL A 109 -5.01 -16.55 -3.11
C VAL A 109 -6.00 -17.05 -2.04
N VAL A 110 -5.49 -17.64 -0.96
CA VAL A 110 -6.25 -18.05 0.23
C VAL A 110 -5.57 -17.50 1.47
N PHE A 111 -6.30 -16.72 2.26
CA PHE A 111 -5.87 -16.33 3.60
C PHE A 111 -6.36 -17.33 4.64
N SER A 112 -5.67 -17.38 5.78
CA SER A 112 -6.08 -18.14 6.96
C SER A 112 -6.10 -17.24 8.20
N ARG A 113 -7.09 -17.40 9.06
CA ARG A 113 -7.11 -16.77 10.39
C ARG A 113 -7.72 -17.69 11.43
N GLU A 114 -7.24 -17.58 12.66
CA GLU A 114 -7.84 -18.26 13.82
C GLU A 114 -9.15 -17.58 14.23
N VAL A 115 -10.24 -18.34 14.33
CA VAL A 115 -11.53 -17.85 14.84
C VAL A 115 -12.09 -18.87 15.82
N ALA A 116 -12.19 -18.47 17.09
CA ALA A 116 -12.64 -19.34 18.19
C ALA A 116 -11.84 -20.65 18.29
N GLY A 117 -10.51 -20.58 18.09
CA GLY A 117 -9.60 -21.74 18.15
C GLY A 117 -9.66 -22.68 16.94
N VAL A 118 -10.32 -22.25 15.86
CA VAL A 118 -10.37 -22.99 14.59
C VAL A 118 -9.75 -22.14 13.49
N THR A 119 -8.75 -22.68 12.80
CA THR A 119 -8.20 -22.07 11.59
C THR A 119 -9.26 -22.04 10.49
N ARG A 120 -9.65 -20.85 10.06
CA ARG A 120 -10.58 -20.64 8.94
C ARG A 120 -9.82 -20.11 7.73
N ALA A 121 -9.94 -20.81 6.60
CA ALA A 121 -9.51 -20.32 5.31
C ALA A 121 -10.60 -19.44 4.68
N TYR A 122 -10.19 -18.38 3.97
CA TYR A 122 -11.08 -17.50 3.22
C TYR A 122 -10.37 -16.97 1.97
N PRO A 123 -11.10 -16.65 0.89
CA PRO A 123 -10.48 -16.19 -0.35
C PRO A 123 -9.78 -14.84 -0.17
N ASP A 124 -8.65 -14.68 -0.86
CA ASP A 124 -8.08 -13.36 -1.08
C ASP A 124 -9.05 -12.51 -1.92
N THR A 125 -9.27 -11.28 -1.47
CA THR A 125 -10.02 -10.24 -2.19
C THR A 125 -9.34 -8.91 -1.91
N VAL A 126 -9.18 -8.08 -2.94
CA VAL A 126 -8.42 -6.84 -2.84
C VAL A 126 -9.11 -5.69 -3.55
N VAL A 127 -9.19 -4.54 -2.87
CA VAL A 127 -9.43 -3.26 -3.54
C VAL A 127 -8.13 -2.50 -3.55
N GLY A 128 -7.89 -1.71 -4.59
CA GLY A 128 -6.67 -0.92 -4.64
C GLY A 128 -6.85 0.46 -5.24
N THR A 129 -6.00 1.40 -4.87
CA THR A 129 -6.05 2.79 -5.34
C THR A 129 -5.40 3.00 -6.72
N ASP A 130 -5.54 1.98 -7.57
CA ASP A 130 -5.12 1.94 -8.96
C ASP A 130 -6.09 1.10 -9.81
N SER A 131 -6.44 1.58 -11.01
CA SER A 131 -7.42 0.95 -11.90
C SER A 131 -7.02 -0.45 -12.38
N HIS A 132 -5.72 -0.74 -12.47
CA HIS A 132 -5.20 -2.03 -12.92
C HIS A 132 -5.10 -3.06 -11.80
N THR A 133 -5.63 -2.77 -10.60
CA THR A 133 -5.78 -3.77 -9.52
C THR A 133 -6.53 -5.02 -10.00
N THR A 134 -7.35 -4.88 -11.05
CA THR A 134 -8.00 -5.98 -11.78
C THR A 134 -7.04 -7.02 -12.36
N MET A 135 -5.75 -6.74 -12.50
CA MET A 135 -4.73 -7.69 -12.99
C MET A 135 -4.66 -8.96 -12.14
N VAL A 136 -4.86 -8.84 -10.82
CA VAL A 136 -4.83 -9.98 -9.88
C VAL A 136 -5.95 -11.00 -10.13
N ASN A 137 -7.01 -10.61 -10.84
CA ASN A 137 -8.10 -11.51 -11.22
C ASN A 137 -7.60 -12.70 -12.06
N GLY A 138 -6.47 -12.54 -12.77
CA GLY A 138 -5.81 -13.64 -13.49
C GLY A 138 -5.33 -14.78 -12.58
N LEU A 139 -5.13 -14.52 -11.28
CA LEU A 139 -4.78 -15.52 -10.27
C LEU A 139 -6.01 -16.08 -9.52
N GLY A 140 -7.23 -15.71 -9.92
CA GLY A 140 -8.46 -16.11 -9.21
C GLY A 140 -8.74 -15.32 -7.93
N VAL A 141 -8.02 -14.22 -7.69
CA VAL A 141 -8.27 -13.28 -6.60
C VAL A 141 -9.25 -12.21 -7.08
N LEU A 142 -10.40 -12.06 -6.42
CA LEU A 142 -11.36 -11.02 -6.80
C LEU A 142 -10.83 -9.64 -6.37
N GLY A 143 -10.52 -8.78 -7.34
CA GLY A 143 -10.10 -7.41 -7.06
C GLY A 143 -10.33 -6.39 -8.17
N TRP A 144 -10.42 -5.12 -7.75
CA TRP A 144 -10.67 -3.98 -8.64
C TRP A 144 -10.15 -2.66 -8.05
N GLY A 145 -10.03 -1.67 -8.92
CA GLY A 145 -9.58 -0.32 -8.54
C GLY A 145 -10.71 0.51 -7.90
N VAL A 146 -10.37 1.29 -6.87
CA VAL A 146 -11.25 2.23 -6.18
C VAL A 146 -10.53 3.57 -5.96
N GLY A 147 -11.25 4.60 -5.51
CA GLY A 147 -10.65 5.87 -5.09
C GLY A 147 -9.93 5.77 -3.75
N GLY A 148 -9.18 6.82 -3.39
CA GLY A 148 -8.46 6.89 -2.11
C GLY A 148 -9.39 6.80 -0.91
N ILE A 149 -10.48 7.56 -0.91
CA ILE A 149 -11.47 7.59 0.16
C ILE A 149 -12.12 6.21 0.35
N GLU A 150 -12.50 5.52 -0.73
CA GLU A 150 -13.05 4.17 -0.62
C GLU A 150 -12.02 3.16 -0.09
N ALA A 151 -10.75 3.31 -0.45
CA ALA A 151 -9.68 2.47 0.08
C ALA A 151 -9.44 2.74 1.57
N GLU A 152 -9.43 4.00 2.00
CA GLU A 152 -9.36 4.40 3.41
C GLU A 152 -10.53 3.86 4.22
N ALA A 153 -11.76 4.00 3.69
CA ALA A 153 -12.96 3.45 4.31
C ALA A 153 -12.95 1.91 4.36
N ALA A 154 -12.23 1.25 3.46
CA ALA A 154 -12.03 -0.20 3.50
C ALA A 154 -10.90 -0.63 4.45
N MET A 155 -9.99 0.29 4.81
CA MET A 155 -8.94 0.07 5.81
C MET A 155 -9.49 0.24 7.23
N LEU A 156 -10.40 1.17 7.48
CA LEU A 156 -11.01 1.45 8.79
C LEU A 156 -12.25 0.60 9.10
#